data_AF-A0A1R3X348-F1
#
_entry.id   AF-A0A1R3X348-F1
#
_cell.length_a   1.000
_cell.length_b   1.000
_cell.length_c   1.000
_cell.angle_alpha   90.00
_cell.angle_beta   90.00
_cell.angle_gamma   90.00
#
_symmetry.space_group_name_H-M   'P 1'
#
loop_
_entity.id
_entity.type
_entity.pdbx_description
1 polymer ?
#
loop_
_entity_poly.entity_id
_entity_poly.type
_entity_poly.pdbx_seq_one_letter_code
_entity_poly.pdbx_strand_id
1 'polypeptide(L)'
;MTPPESPSQPRPEPRPERRRAPRWMRVMLGVSLALNLAVVGLFAGMMLRHDRPGRMEAMHRPPVGVALYRALSKDERQTLRESLRRKAAGQRSADAASGDTGAASVVAALRARPFDRDRLAAALADESSRRQRWQDLMQAAWLEQVTAMDDAARAEFADRVERLTGHGHRPDRSRTAPRD
;
A
#
# COMPACT_ATOMS: atom_id res chain seq x y z
N MET A 1 -58.37 -73.60 -24.76
CA MET A 1 -57.76 -73.17 -23.49
C MET A 1 -56.51 -72.39 -23.85
N THR A 2 -56.66 -71.11 -24.14
CA THR A 2 -55.59 -70.15 -24.50
C THR A 2 -55.31 -69.28 -23.26
N PRO A 3 -54.04 -69.08 -22.85
CA PRO A 3 -53.73 -68.23 -21.71
C PRO A 3 -53.80 -66.74 -22.08
N PRO A 4 -54.08 -65.84 -21.11
CA PRO A 4 -54.23 -64.41 -21.36
C PRO A 4 -52.87 -63.73 -21.64
N GLU A 5 -52.86 -62.81 -22.62
CA GLU A 5 -51.73 -61.93 -22.89
C GLU A 5 -51.40 -61.08 -21.65
N SER A 6 -50.12 -61.09 -21.26
CA SER A 6 -49.61 -60.22 -20.21
C SER A 6 -49.43 -58.79 -20.76
N PRO A 7 -49.78 -57.74 -20.00
CA PRO A 7 -49.64 -56.36 -20.44
C PRO A 7 -48.15 -55.98 -20.57
N SER A 8 -47.79 -55.45 -21.74
CA SER A 8 -46.48 -54.89 -22.06
C SER A 8 -46.09 -53.81 -21.06
N GLN A 9 -45.08 -54.08 -20.23
CA GLN A 9 -44.50 -53.04 -19.37
C GLN A 9 -43.78 -51.98 -20.22
N PRO A 10 -43.90 -50.68 -19.88
CA PRO A 10 -43.18 -49.62 -20.58
C PRO A 10 -41.67 -49.73 -20.34
N ARG A 11 -40.89 -49.58 -21.41
CA ARG A 11 -39.43 -49.57 -21.38
C ARG A 11 -38.91 -48.44 -20.48
N PRO A 12 -37.90 -48.68 -19.63
CA PRO A 12 -37.31 -47.63 -18.82
C PRO A 12 -36.57 -46.64 -19.73
N GLU A 13 -36.95 -45.36 -19.67
CA GLU A 13 -36.23 -44.31 -20.38
C GLU A 13 -34.83 -44.07 -19.76
N PRO A 14 -33.82 -43.78 -20.59
CA PRO A 14 -32.47 -43.50 -20.11
C PRO A 14 -32.47 -42.22 -19.28
N ARG A 15 -32.11 -42.34 -18.00
CA ARG A 15 -31.95 -41.17 -17.10
C ARG A 15 -30.77 -40.32 -17.58
N PRO A 16 -30.87 -38.99 -17.59
CA PRO A 16 -29.77 -38.13 -18.01
C PRO A 16 -28.56 -38.32 -17.09
N GLU A 17 -27.45 -38.77 -17.67
CA GLU A 17 -26.18 -38.86 -16.97
C GLU A 17 -25.75 -37.47 -16.50
N ARG A 18 -25.69 -37.29 -15.18
CA ARG A 18 -25.17 -36.06 -14.56
C ARG A 18 -23.71 -35.91 -14.92
N ARG A 19 -23.40 -35.09 -15.93
CA ARG A 19 -22.03 -34.72 -16.32
C ARG A 19 -21.30 -34.16 -15.10
N ARG A 20 -20.40 -34.96 -14.53
CA ARG A 20 -19.56 -34.54 -13.40
C ARG A 20 -18.59 -33.49 -13.92
N ALA A 21 -18.54 -32.33 -13.25
CA ALA A 21 -17.59 -31.28 -13.58
C ALA A 21 -16.16 -31.85 -13.59
N PRO A 22 -15.35 -31.58 -14.64
CA PRO A 22 -14.04 -32.17 -14.80
C PRO A 22 -13.10 -31.71 -13.66
N ARG A 23 -12.27 -32.63 -13.16
CA ARG A 23 -11.45 -32.44 -11.94
C ARG A 23 -10.56 -31.18 -12.00
N TRP A 24 -10.05 -30.83 -13.17
CA TRP A 24 -9.25 -29.61 -13.38
C TRP A 24 -10.00 -28.31 -13.06
N MET A 25 -11.33 -28.29 -13.25
CA MET A 25 -12.16 -27.12 -12.96
C MET A 25 -12.30 -26.94 -11.46
N ARG A 26 -12.39 -28.03 -10.68
CA ARG A 26 -12.39 -27.97 -9.22
C ARG A 26 -11.05 -27.48 -8.66
N VAL A 27 -9.94 -27.85 -9.29
CA VAL A 27 -8.60 -27.37 -8.92
C VAL A 27 -8.46 -25.88 -9.21
N MET A 28 -8.83 -25.42 -10.41
CA MET A 28 -8.84 -24.00 -10.79
C MET A 28 -9.72 -23.16 -9.85
N LEU A 29 -10.92 -23.64 -9.52
CA LEU A 29 -11.81 -23.02 -8.55
C LEU A 29 -11.18 -22.97 -7.14
N GLY A 30 -10.52 -24.03 -6.71
CA GLY A 30 -9.80 -24.08 -5.43
C GLY A 30 -8.66 -23.06 -5.35
N VAL A 31 -7.85 -22.96 -6.41
CA VAL A 31 -6.75 -21.99 -6.50
C VAL A 31 -7.27 -20.56 -6.53
N SER A 32 -8.30 -20.27 -7.33
CA SER A 32 -8.93 -18.94 -7.37
C SER A 32 -9.50 -18.55 -6.02
N LEU A 33 -10.19 -19.48 -5.34
CA LEU A 33 -10.75 -19.24 -4.01
C LEU A 33 -9.64 -19.01 -2.98
N ALA A 34 -8.57 -19.80 -2.99
CA ALA A 34 -7.44 -19.63 -2.09
C ALA A 34 -6.73 -18.28 -2.30
N LEU A 35 -6.57 -17.84 -3.55
CA LEU A 35 -5.98 -16.54 -3.87
C LEU A 35 -6.87 -15.39 -3.39
N ASN A 36 -8.19 -15.49 -3.60
CA ASN A 36 -9.14 -14.51 -3.08
C ASN A 36 -9.10 -14.43 -1.55
N LEU A 37 -9.07 -15.58 -0.87
CA LEU A 37 -8.95 -15.64 0.60
C LEU A 37 -7.60 -15.15 1.10
N ALA A 38 -6.51 -15.34 0.37
CA ALA A 38 -5.19 -14.81 0.72
C ALA A 38 -5.19 -13.28 0.67
N VAL A 39 -5.80 -12.69 -0.37
CA VAL A 39 -5.97 -11.23 -0.48
C VAL A 39 -6.86 -10.70 0.65
N VAL A 40 -8.02 -11.32 0.89
CA VAL A 40 -8.92 -10.93 1.99
C VAL A 40 -8.23 -11.08 3.35
N GLY A 41 -7.47 -12.16 3.57
CA GLY A 41 -6.72 -12.41 4.79
C GLY A 41 -5.59 -11.40 5.03
N LEU A 42 -4.93 -10.93 3.97
CA LEU A 42 -3.95 -9.83 4.04
C LEU A 42 -4.61 -8.53 4.51
N PHE A 43 -5.75 -8.15 3.93
CA PHE A 43 -6.48 -6.94 4.32
C PHE A 43 -7.12 -7.04 5.71
N ALA A 44 -7.79 -8.15 6.02
CA ALA A 44 -8.37 -8.41 7.34
C ALA A 44 -7.30 -8.53 8.43
N GLY A 45 -6.15 -9.15 8.11
CA GLY A 45 -5.01 -9.23 9.02
C GLY A 45 -4.38 -7.87 9.32
N MET A 46 -4.40 -6.92 8.38
CA MET A 46 -3.98 -5.54 8.63
C MET A 46 -4.97 -4.77 9.52
N MET A 47 -6.27 -4.98 9.35
CA MET A 47 -7.31 -4.33 10.17
C MET A 47 -7.37 -4.90 11.59
N LEU A 48 -7.38 -6.22 11.75
CA LEU A 48 -7.42 -6.89 13.07
C LEU A 48 -6.13 -6.72 13.88
N ARG A 49 -5.03 -6.30 13.24
CA ARG A 49 -3.76 -5.96 13.91
C ARG A 49 -3.81 -4.64 14.67
N HIS A 50 -4.83 -3.81 14.49
CA HIS A 50 -4.96 -2.52 15.17
C HIS A 50 -5.48 -2.65 16.62
N ASP A 51 -6.13 -3.76 16.98
CA ASP A 51 -6.88 -3.90 18.24
C ASP A 51 -6.15 -4.65 19.37
N ARG A 52 -4.83 -4.87 19.29
CA ARG A 52 -4.09 -5.57 20.36
C ARG A 52 -3.18 -4.63 21.18
N PRO A 53 -3.57 -4.27 22.41
CA PRO A 53 -2.76 -3.43 23.29
C PRO A 53 -1.55 -4.23 23.80
N GLY A 54 -0.34 -3.72 23.62
CA GLY A 54 0.87 -4.22 24.27
C GLY A 54 1.95 -4.85 23.38
N ARG A 55 1.75 -4.97 22.05
CA ARG A 55 2.80 -5.40 21.11
C ARG A 55 3.16 -4.32 20.08
N MET A 56 2.71 -3.08 20.29
CA MET A 56 2.80 -1.98 19.32
C MET A 56 4.09 -1.16 19.38
N GLU A 57 4.91 -1.20 20.44
CA GLU A 57 6.02 -0.25 20.58
C GLU A 57 7.19 -0.47 19.62
N ALA A 58 7.43 -1.70 19.16
CA ALA A 58 8.53 -1.99 18.24
C ALA A 58 8.19 -1.79 16.75
N MET A 59 6.89 -1.86 16.39
CA MET A 59 6.45 -1.83 14.97
C MET A 59 5.83 -0.48 14.54
N HIS A 60 5.72 0.49 15.45
CA HIS A 60 5.17 1.83 15.17
C HIS A 60 6.21 2.88 14.79
N ARG A 61 7.49 2.51 14.66
CA ARG A 61 8.51 3.48 14.29
C ARG A 61 8.23 3.97 12.86
N PRO A 62 7.88 5.25 12.69
CA PRO A 62 7.63 5.78 11.35
C PRO A 62 8.92 5.62 10.52
N PRO A 63 8.81 5.32 9.22
CA PRO A 63 9.95 5.41 8.31
C PRO A 63 10.65 6.77 8.50
N VAL A 64 11.98 6.82 8.35
CA VAL A 64 12.78 8.02 8.64
C VAL A 64 12.20 9.28 7.99
N GLY A 65 11.76 9.20 6.72
CA GLY A 65 11.13 10.35 6.04
C GLY A 65 9.83 10.83 6.70
N VAL A 66 9.02 9.92 7.25
CA VAL A 66 7.81 10.27 8.01
C VAL A 66 8.17 10.87 9.36
N ALA A 67 9.22 10.37 10.02
CA ALA A 67 9.73 10.93 11.27
C ALA A 67 10.24 12.36 11.07
N LEU A 68 11.05 12.60 10.03
CA LEU A 68 11.57 13.92 9.66
C LEU A 68 10.45 14.93 9.40
N TYR A 69 9.43 14.55 8.63
CA TYR A 69 8.29 15.44 8.37
C TYR A 69 7.45 15.73 9.62
N ARG A 70 7.26 14.73 10.50
CA ARG A 70 6.50 14.90 11.76
C ARG A 70 7.27 15.66 12.84
N ALA A 71 8.61 15.64 12.78
CA ALA A 71 9.47 16.41 13.67
C ALA A 71 9.40 17.91 13.37
N LEU A 72 9.01 18.32 12.16
CA LEU A 72 8.86 19.72 11.82
C LEU A 72 7.70 20.36 12.59
N SER A 73 7.90 21.59 13.06
CA SER A 73 6.88 22.43 13.66
C SER A 73 5.73 22.70 12.67
N LYS A 74 4.63 23.29 13.14
CA LYS A 74 3.51 23.64 12.25
C LYS A 74 3.95 24.62 11.15
N ASP A 75 4.77 25.59 11.53
CA ASP A 75 5.23 26.67 10.65
C ASP A 75 6.29 26.14 9.67
N GLU A 76 7.23 25.32 10.14
CA GLU A 76 8.22 24.64 9.28
C GLU A 76 7.54 23.75 8.23
N ARG A 77 6.48 23.02 8.62
CA ARG A 77 5.67 22.24 7.68
C ARG A 77 4.93 23.11 6.68
N GLN A 78 4.56 24.34 7.04
CA GLN A 78 3.93 25.27 6.11
C GLN A 78 4.95 25.80 5.10
N THR A 79 6.11 26.26 5.56
CA THR A 79 7.21 26.72 4.70
C THR A 79 7.66 25.63 3.73
N LEU A 80 7.80 24.40 4.21
CA LEU A 80 8.13 23.25 3.37
C LEU A 80 7.06 23.02 2.30
N ARG A 81 5.76 23.00 2.69
CA ARG A 81 4.63 22.84 1.74
C ARG A 81 4.61 23.94 0.68
N GLU A 82 4.91 25.18 1.05
CA GLU A 82 4.96 26.31 0.12
C GLU A 82 6.14 26.20 -0.85
N SER A 83 7.33 25.85 -0.35
CA SER A 83 8.51 25.57 -1.19
C SER A 83 8.22 24.45 -2.21
N LEU A 84 7.61 23.36 -1.74
CA LEU A 84 7.20 22.24 -2.58
C LEU A 84 6.14 22.63 -3.61
N ARG A 85 5.16 23.46 -3.23
CA ARG A 85 4.16 23.99 -4.17
C ARG A 85 4.83 24.81 -5.27
N ARG A 86 5.82 25.65 -4.94
CA ARG A 86 6.56 26.44 -5.94
C ARG A 86 7.38 25.53 -6.87
N LYS A 87 8.16 24.59 -6.33
CA LYS A 87 8.99 23.68 -7.13
C LYS A 87 8.14 22.71 -7.97
N ALA A 88 7.01 22.26 -7.45
CA ALA A 88 6.08 21.38 -8.16
C ALA A 88 5.17 22.12 -9.13
N ALA A 89 5.08 23.45 -9.12
CA ALA A 89 4.22 24.20 -10.03
C ALA A 89 4.56 23.91 -11.49
N GLY A 90 5.86 23.85 -11.83
CA GLY A 90 6.31 23.49 -13.18
C GLY A 90 6.00 22.05 -13.57
N GLN A 91 6.05 21.10 -12.63
CA GLN A 91 5.69 19.70 -12.88
C GLN A 91 4.18 19.49 -13.00
N ARG A 92 3.38 20.17 -12.18
CA ARG A 92 1.91 20.11 -12.27
C ARG A 92 1.40 20.63 -13.60
N SER A 93 2.03 21.63 -14.19
CA SER A 93 1.66 22.10 -15.52
C SER A 93 1.89 21.03 -16.60
N ALA A 94 2.98 20.25 -16.50
CA ALA A 94 3.25 19.15 -17.44
C ALA A 94 2.31 17.94 -17.22
N ASP A 95 2.06 17.57 -15.96
CA ASP A 95 1.14 16.48 -15.60
C ASP A 95 -0.31 16.84 -15.94
N ALA A 96 -0.75 18.08 -15.67
CA ALA A 96 -2.10 18.55 -15.99
C ALA A 96 -2.33 18.69 -17.50
N ALA A 97 -1.31 19.11 -18.26
CA ALA A 97 -1.38 19.15 -19.73
C ALA A 97 -1.54 17.75 -20.34
N SER A 98 -1.01 16.72 -19.68
CA SER A 98 -1.12 15.32 -20.12
C SER A 98 -2.49 14.71 -19.76
N GLY A 99 -3.23 15.30 -18.81
CA GLY A 99 -4.56 14.84 -18.37
C GLY A 99 -4.59 13.46 -17.70
N ASP A 100 -3.45 12.79 -17.60
CA ASP A 100 -3.33 11.41 -17.16
C ASP A 100 -2.85 11.36 -15.71
N THR A 101 -3.65 10.73 -14.85
CA THR A 101 -3.18 10.34 -13.53
C THR A 101 -2.48 9.00 -13.73
N GLY A 102 -1.21 8.83 -13.35
CA GLY A 102 -0.47 7.57 -13.59
C GLY A 102 -1.19 6.28 -13.15
N ALA A 103 -2.18 6.37 -12.25
CA ALA A 103 -3.08 5.26 -11.92
C ALA A 103 -4.06 4.90 -13.06
N ALA A 104 -4.61 5.87 -13.79
CA ALA A 104 -5.52 5.66 -14.90
C ALA A 104 -4.82 4.96 -16.08
N SER A 105 -3.57 5.35 -16.40
CA SER A 105 -2.76 4.69 -17.44
C SER A 105 -2.50 3.21 -17.15
N VAL A 106 -2.15 2.88 -15.91
CA VAL A 106 -1.96 1.49 -15.45
C VAL A 106 -3.27 0.70 -15.52
N VAL A 107 -4.38 1.28 -15.06
CA VAL A 107 -5.70 0.64 -15.11
C VAL A 107 -6.15 0.40 -16.56
N ALA A 108 -5.89 1.35 -17.47
CA ALA A 108 -6.19 1.21 -18.88
C ALA A 108 -5.36 0.09 -19.53
N ALA A 109 -4.06 0.03 -19.24
CA ALA A 109 -3.18 -1.03 -19.72
C ALA A 109 -3.62 -2.43 -19.24
N LEU A 110 -4.05 -2.55 -17.98
CA LEU A 110 -4.56 -3.81 -17.43
C LEU A 110 -5.89 -4.27 -18.04
N ARG A 111 -6.73 -3.34 -18.48
CA ARG A 111 -8.04 -3.64 -19.10
C ARG A 111 -7.95 -3.93 -20.60
N ALA A 112 -6.80 -3.69 -21.23
CA ALA A 112 -6.62 -3.88 -22.67
C ALA A 112 -6.83 -5.35 -23.07
N ARG A 113 -7.50 -5.54 -24.21
CA ARG A 113 -7.69 -6.85 -24.85
C ARG A 113 -7.34 -6.72 -26.34
N PRO A 114 -6.33 -7.44 -26.86
CA PRO A 114 -5.44 -8.37 -26.14
C PRO A 114 -4.58 -7.67 -25.07
N PHE A 115 -4.04 -8.46 -24.13
CA PHE A 115 -3.11 -7.94 -23.12
C PHE A 115 -1.83 -7.44 -23.79
N ASP A 116 -1.44 -6.22 -23.46
CA ASP A 116 -0.22 -5.58 -23.94
C ASP A 116 0.74 -5.39 -22.76
N ARG A 117 1.76 -6.26 -22.70
CA ARG A 117 2.79 -6.24 -21.65
C ARG A 117 3.60 -4.95 -21.69
N ASP A 118 3.97 -4.49 -22.87
CA ASP A 118 4.91 -3.38 -23.03
C ASP A 118 4.24 -2.06 -22.67
N ARG A 119 2.95 -1.92 -23.00
CA ARG A 119 2.12 -0.80 -22.55
C ARG A 119 2.01 -0.73 -21.03
N LEU A 120 1.81 -1.87 -20.35
CA LEU A 120 1.79 -1.91 -18.88
C LEU A 120 3.17 -1.55 -18.29
N ALA A 121 4.25 -2.05 -18.86
CA ALA A 121 5.60 -1.75 -18.42
C ALA A 121 5.92 -0.26 -18.53
N ALA A 122 5.54 0.38 -19.64
CA ALA A 122 5.70 1.82 -19.84
C ALA A 122 4.91 2.64 -18.81
N ALA A 123 3.64 2.28 -18.55
CA ALA A 123 2.82 2.96 -17.55
C ALA A 123 3.42 2.86 -16.13
N LEU A 124 3.96 1.69 -15.75
CA LEU A 124 4.62 1.50 -14.47
C LEU A 124 5.94 2.29 -14.36
N ALA A 125 6.70 2.38 -15.46
CA ALA A 125 7.96 3.13 -15.51
C ALA A 125 7.75 4.65 -15.44
N ASP A 126 6.69 5.18 -16.05
CA ASP A 126 6.33 6.58 -15.91
C ASP A 126 5.94 6.89 -14.46
N GLU A 127 5.10 6.07 -13.87
CA GLU A 127 4.63 6.24 -12.49
C GLU A 127 5.77 6.10 -11.46
N SER A 128 6.77 5.23 -11.70
CA SER A 128 7.99 5.19 -10.87
C SER A 128 8.83 6.46 -11.04
N SER A 129 8.98 6.97 -12.26
CA SER A 129 9.73 8.18 -12.56
C SER A 129 9.08 9.42 -11.93
N ARG A 130 7.74 9.51 -11.95
CA ARG A 130 6.97 10.56 -11.25
C ARG A 130 7.22 10.54 -9.75
N ARG A 131 7.20 9.35 -9.13
CA ARG A 131 7.54 9.21 -7.70
C ARG A 131 8.98 9.61 -7.40
N GLN A 132 9.95 9.24 -8.23
CA GLN A 132 11.34 9.63 -8.06
C GLN A 132 11.50 11.15 -8.10
N ARG A 133 10.96 11.81 -9.15
CA ARG A 133 10.98 13.27 -9.26
C ARG A 133 10.37 13.96 -8.04
N TRP A 134 9.28 13.42 -7.51
CA TRP A 134 8.66 13.93 -6.30
C TRP A 134 9.55 13.77 -5.06
N GLN A 135 10.21 12.61 -4.91
CA GLN A 135 11.16 12.37 -3.82
C GLN A 135 12.35 13.33 -3.88
N ASP A 136 12.89 13.58 -5.08
CA ASP A 136 14.00 14.51 -5.28
C ASP A 136 13.60 15.93 -4.89
N LEU A 137 12.40 16.37 -5.26
CA LEU A 137 11.85 17.66 -4.85
C LEU A 137 11.67 17.77 -3.33
N MET A 138 11.20 16.70 -2.67
CA MET A 138 11.10 16.64 -1.21
C MET A 138 12.45 16.80 -0.54
N GLN A 139 13.44 16.06 -1.01
CA GLN A 139 14.78 16.09 -0.45
C GLN A 139 15.41 17.47 -0.62
N ALA A 140 15.28 18.09 -1.81
CA ALA A 140 15.78 19.43 -2.06
C ALA A 140 15.11 20.48 -1.16
N ALA A 141 13.78 20.43 -1.02
CA ALA A 141 13.05 21.37 -0.16
C ALA A 141 13.38 21.16 1.33
N TRP A 142 13.63 19.93 1.75
CA TRP A 142 14.05 19.62 3.12
C TRP A 142 15.47 20.12 3.41
N LEU A 143 16.42 19.93 2.48
CA LEU A 143 17.78 20.47 2.62
C LEU A 143 17.79 22.00 2.74
N GLU A 144 16.96 22.68 1.94
CA GLU A 144 16.79 24.13 2.00
C GLU A 144 16.27 24.57 3.38
N GLN A 145 15.29 23.86 3.93
CA GLN A 145 14.77 24.13 5.27
C GLN A 145 15.83 23.96 6.36
N VAL A 146 16.61 22.87 6.33
CA VAL A 146 17.68 22.62 7.32
C VAL A 146 18.80 23.63 7.19
N THR A 147 19.13 24.07 5.98
CA THR A 147 20.17 25.09 5.74
C THR A 147 19.75 26.46 6.28
N ALA A 148 18.45 26.77 6.28
CA ALA A 148 17.91 28.02 6.82
C ALA A 148 17.81 28.05 8.35
N MET A 149 17.90 26.90 9.02
CA MET A 149 17.91 26.81 10.49
C MET A 149 19.28 27.21 11.04
N ASP A 150 19.30 27.92 12.16
CA ASP A 150 20.52 28.12 12.95
C ASP A 150 20.91 26.84 13.71
N ASP A 151 22.09 26.86 14.34
CA ASP A 151 22.64 25.71 15.04
C ASP A 151 21.75 25.20 16.18
N ALA A 152 21.10 26.12 16.90
CA ALA A 152 20.21 25.78 18.01
C ALA A 152 18.92 25.12 17.50
N ALA A 153 18.30 25.68 16.47
CA ALA A 153 17.09 25.15 15.84
C ALA A 153 17.34 23.77 15.22
N ARG A 154 18.51 23.53 14.61
CA ARG A 154 18.87 22.19 14.10
C ARG A 154 19.04 21.17 15.23
N ALA A 155 19.62 21.55 16.37
CA ALA A 155 19.74 20.67 17.53
C ALA A 155 18.37 20.28 18.10
N GLU A 156 17.47 21.25 18.31
CA GLU A 156 16.11 20.96 18.77
C GLU A 156 15.32 20.10 17.78
N PHE A 157 15.55 20.30 16.47
CA PHE A 157 14.96 19.47 15.42
C PHE A 157 15.47 18.02 15.50
N ALA A 158 16.78 17.82 15.68
CA ALA A 158 17.36 16.50 15.87
C ALA A 158 16.75 15.77 17.10
N ASP A 159 16.59 16.47 18.22
CA ASP A 159 15.95 15.92 19.42
C ASP A 159 14.49 15.50 19.14
N ARG A 160 13.74 16.27 18.35
CA ARG A 160 12.37 15.91 17.92
C ARG A 160 12.38 14.62 17.08
N VAL A 161 13.35 14.47 16.17
CA VAL A 161 13.49 13.29 15.33
C VAL A 161 13.87 12.06 16.16
N GLU A 162 14.79 12.18 17.12
CA GLU A 162 15.18 11.09 18.01
C GLU A 162 14.02 10.59 18.87
N ARG A 163 13.21 11.52 19.41
CA ARG A 163 11.99 11.18 20.17
C ARG A 163 11.00 10.38 19.32
N LEU A 164 10.85 10.73 18.04
CA LEU A 164 9.93 10.05 17.12
C LEU A 164 10.45 8.70 16.60
N THR A 165 11.78 8.54 16.49
CA THR A 165 12.41 7.29 16.04
C THR A 165 12.73 6.32 17.18
N GLY A 166 12.53 6.75 18.44
CA GLY A 166 12.73 5.91 19.62
C GLY A 166 14.20 5.62 19.93
N HIS A 167 15.11 6.48 19.49
CA HIS A 167 16.54 6.45 19.86
C HIS A 167 16.86 7.31 21.09
N GLY A 168 15.83 7.87 21.74
CA GLY A 168 16.01 8.75 22.90
C GLY A 168 16.86 8.11 24.00
N HIS A 169 17.98 8.79 24.30
CA HIS A 169 18.76 8.63 25.51
C HIS A 169 17.80 8.53 26.71
N ARG A 170 17.77 7.36 27.36
CA ARG A 170 17.10 7.26 28.67
C ARG A 170 17.82 8.25 29.58
N PRO A 171 17.14 9.26 30.16
CA PRO A 171 17.80 10.10 31.14
C PRO A 171 18.25 9.19 32.28
N ASP A 172 19.56 9.19 32.52
CA ASP A 172 20.15 8.42 33.61
C ASP A 172 19.55 8.92 34.93
N ARG A 173 18.71 8.08 35.55
CA ARG A 173 18.06 8.37 36.84
C ARG A 173 19.04 8.26 38.02
N SER A 174 20.33 8.03 37.78
CA SER A 174 21.32 7.85 38.85
C SER A 174 21.79 9.14 39.54
N ARG A 175 21.32 10.33 39.14
CA ARG A 175 21.77 11.62 39.72
C ARG A 175 20.72 12.37 40.55
N THR A 176 19.82 11.66 41.22
CA THR A 176 18.95 12.25 42.26
C THR A 176 18.69 11.25 43.39
N ALA A 177 19.76 10.78 44.03
CA ALA A 177 19.66 10.34 45.42
C ALA A 177 20.18 11.50 46.29
N PRO A 178 19.38 12.07 47.20
CA PRO A 178 19.94 12.89 48.27
C PRO A 178 20.83 11.96 49.11
N ARG A 179 22.10 12.32 49.28
CA ARG A 179 22.87 11.86 50.43
C ARG A 179 22.51 12.78 51.59
N ASP A 180 21.93 12.15 52.61
CA ASP A 180 21.73 12.58 54.00
C ASP A 180 20.97 13.89 54.26
#